data_AF-A0A2S7PFM6-F1
#
_entry.id   AF-A0A2S7PFM6-F1
#
_cell.length_a   1.000
_cell.length_b   1.000
_cell.length_c   1.000
_cell.angle_alpha   90.00
_cell.angle_beta   90.00
_cell.angle_gamma   90.00
#
_symmetry.space_group_name_H-M   'P 1'
#
loop_
_entity.id
_entity.type
_entity.pdbx_description
1 polymer ?
#
loop_
_entity_poly.entity_id
_entity_poly.type
_entity_poly.pdbx_seq_one_letter_code
_entity_poly.pdbx_strand_id
1 'polypeptide(L)'
;MPVTIKSGEGAIIRTKPLSQDAFSSFGTVIQNPAPAVNPSTSLKELPPNAVQANQGSAIKYLDVTQMKDFYKKAPSRRVANAVMNMFVCSPRALLPSHESNIGGLFPVRILERHPFTTQTFIPLGISPSEQKDVCYLVVVAPSLPPSSIDETLPVPKTGNDEKLPGRGLPDLSKLQAFVANGAQAVTYGAGTWHAPMVVVGKKAIDFVVVQYANGVDLEDCQEAELEKSADIWVAVPKF
;
A
#
# COMPACT_ATOMS: atom_id res chain seq x y z
N MET A 1 -7.24 10.12 18.08
CA MET A 1 -8.53 10.28 17.37
C MET A 1 -8.23 10.67 15.94
N PRO A 2 -8.93 10.07 14.96
CA PRO A 2 -8.75 10.39 13.55
C PRO A 2 -9.01 11.86 13.25
N VAL A 3 -8.33 12.40 12.24
CA VAL A 3 -8.66 13.73 11.71
C VAL A 3 -9.83 13.57 10.73
N THR A 4 -10.92 14.29 10.96
CA THR A 4 -12.03 14.31 10.01
C THR A 4 -11.70 15.21 8.81
N ILE A 5 -11.88 14.69 7.60
CA ILE A 5 -11.64 15.40 6.35
C ILE A 5 -12.90 15.45 5.48
N LYS A 6 -13.10 16.59 4.83
CA LYS A 6 -14.17 16.79 3.85
C LYS A 6 -13.78 16.13 2.54
N SER A 7 -14.69 15.40 1.90
CA SER A 7 -14.57 15.18 0.47
C SER A 7 -15.12 16.40 -0.27
N GLY A 8 -14.62 16.62 -1.49
CA GLY A 8 -15.32 17.46 -2.46
C GLY A 8 -16.59 16.78 -2.97
N GLU A 9 -16.98 17.12 -4.20
CA GLU A 9 -18.05 16.44 -4.93
C GLU A 9 -17.78 14.92 -5.01
N GLY A 10 -18.88 14.15 -5.08
CA GLY A 10 -18.79 12.69 -5.17
C GLY A 10 -17.97 12.26 -6.39
N ALA A 11 -17.07 11.30 -6.19
CA ALA A 11 -16.11 10.86 -7.21
C ALA A 11 -16.05 9.34 -7.30
N ILE A 12 -16.07 8.82 -8.53
CA ILE A 12 -15.82 7.42 -8.84
C ILE A 12 -14.40 7.29 -9.40
N ILE A 13 -13.53 6.65 -8.63
CA ILE A 13 -12.13 6.41 -8.96
C ILE A 13 -12.01 5.05 -9.63
N ARG A 14 -11.61 5.03 -10.90
CA ARG A 14 -11.40 3.79 -11.65
C ARG A 14 -10.09 3.12 -11.25
N THR A 15 -10.14 1.82 -10.96
CA THR A 15 -8.94 1.04 -10.70
C THR A 15 -8.11 0.85 -11.96
N LYS A 16 -6.79 0.77 -11.79
CA LYS A 16 -5.83 0.33 -12.82
C LYS A 16 -5.19 -0.99 -12.39
N PRO A 17 -4.64 -1.81 -13.30
CA PRO A 17 -3.76 -2.90 -12.91
C PRO A 17 -2.57 -2.36 -12.10
N LEU A 18 -2.22 -3.02 -10.99
CA LEU A 18 -1.05 -2.64 -10.20
C LEU A 18 0.24 -2.92 -11.00
N SER A 19 1.11 -1.91 -11.10
CA SER A 19 2.45 -2.04 -11.67
C SER A 19 3.43 -1.13 -10.91
N GLN A 20 4.72 -1.49 -10.94
CA GLN A 20 5.76 -0.67 -10.30
C GLN A 20 5.77 0.77 -10.84
N ASP A 21 5.67 0.95 -12.16
CA ASP A 21 5.73 2.28 -12.78
C ASP A 21 4.59 3.18 -12.28
N ALA A 22 3.35 2.66 -12.29
CA ALA A 22 2.19 3.42 -11.88
C ALA A 22 2.13 3.67 -10.37
N PHE A 23 2.77 2.81 -9.57
CA PHE A 23 2.79 2.89 -8.11
C PHE A 23 4.04 3.60 -7.53
N SER A 24 5.04 3.89 -8.37
CA SER A 24 6.38 4.35 -7.95
C SER A 24 6.41 5.59 -7.07
N SER A 25 5.45 6.50 -7.19
CA SER A 25 5.34 7.69 -6.34
C SER A 25 4.83 7.40 -4.92
N PHE A 26 4.24 6.23 -4.70
CA PHE A 26 3.61 5.82 -3.45
C PHE A 26 4.41 4.75 -2.71
N GLY A 27 5.23 3.98 -3.44
CA GLY A 27 6.06 2.93 -2.89
C GLY A 27 6.55 1.93 -3.93
N THR A 28 6.63 0.66 -3.53
CA THR A 28 7.20 -0.42 -4.34
C THR A 28 6.24 -1.59 -4.46
N VAL A 29 6.06 -2.10 -5.67
CA VAL A 29 5.38 -3.37 -5.96
C VAL A 29 6.44 -4.48 -5.95
N ILE A 30 6.27 -5.45 -5.07
CA ILE A 30 7.13 -6.62 -4.98
C ILE A 30 6.47 -7.74 -5.78
N GLN A 31 7.17 -8.20 -6.82
CA GLN A 31 6.76 -9.34 -7.65
C GLN A 31 8.01 -9.94 -8.31
N ASN A 32 7.89 -11.10 -8.96
CA ASN A 32 8.97 -11.61 -9.80
C ASN A 32 9.19 -10.64 -10.97
N PRO A 33 10.37 -9.99 -11.09
CA PRO A 33 10.63 -9.00 -12.13
C PRO A 33 10.86 -9.64 -13.51
N ALA A 34 11.17 -10.94 -13.58
CA ALA A 34 11.37 -11.66 -14.84
C ALA A 34 10.75 -13.07 -14.78
N PRO A 35 9.42 -13.18 -14.78
CA PRO A 35 8.72 -14.47 -14.60
C PRO A 35 8.97 -15.49 -15.72
N ALA A 36 9.46 -15.06 -16.88
CA ALA A 36 9.84 -15.94 -17.98
C ALA A 36 11.25 -16.56 -17.82
N VAL A 37 12.06 -16.07 -16.87
CA VAL A 37 13.43 -16.53 -16.67
C VAL A 37 13.46 -17.59 -15.58
N ASN A 38 13.81 -18.82 -15.97
CA ASN A 38 13.96 -19.93 -15.04
C ASN A 38 15.43 -20.07 -14.59
N PRO A 39 15.68 -20.41 -13.31
CA PRO A 39 17.03 -20.75 -12.85
C PRO A 39 17.60 -21.94 -13.63
N SER A 40 18.85 -21.83 -14.06
CA SER A 40 19.61 -22.91 -14.68
C SER A 40 21.11 -22.68 -14.47
N THR A 41 21.89 -23.75 -14.35
CA THR A 41 23.36 -23.68 -14.33
C THR A 41 23.94 -23.10 -15.63
N SER A 42 23.20 -23.19 -16.74
CA SER A 42 23.61 -22.66 -18.04
C SER A 42 23.18 -21.21 -18.29
N LEU A 43 22.47 -20.58 -17.35
CA LEU A 43 21.98 -19.21 -17.48
C LEU A 43 23.16 -18.23 -17.40
N LYS A 44 23.42 -17.49 -18.48
CA LYS A 44 24.57 -16.57 -18.59
C LYS A 44 24.21 -15.11 -18.35
N GLU A 45 22.97 -14.73 -18.67
CA GLU A 45 22.48 -13.37 -18.56
C GLU A 45 21.38 -13.29 -17.51
N LEU A 46 21.50 -12.30 -16.64
CA LEU A 46 20.55 -12.03 -15.58
C LEU A 46 20.14 -10.55 -15.63
N PRO A 47 18.91 -10.23 -15.17
CA PRO A 47 18.53 -8.85 -14.93
C PRO A 47 19.53 -8.13 -14.01
N PRO A 48 19.70 -6.80 -14.13
CA PRO A 48 20.73 -6.06 -13.39
C PRO A 48 20.71 -6.23 -11.87
N ASN A 49 19.55 -6.47 -11.28
CA ASN A 49 19.37 -6.65 -9.84
C ASN A 49 19.28 -8.14 -9.43
N ALA A 50 19.79 -9.07 -10.24
CA ALA A 50 19.68 -10.49 -9.99
C ALA A 50 21.05 -11.17 -9.93
N VAL A 51 21.16 -12.16 -9.03
CA VAL A 51 22.33 -13.05 -8.95
C VAL A 51 21.88 -14.50 -8.97
N GLN A 52 22.67 -15.38 -9.58
CA GLN A 52 22.47 -16.82 -9.40
C GLN A 52 22.72 -17.19 -7.93
N ALA A 53 21.92 -18.12 -7.42
CA ALA A 53 22.05 -18.68 -6.09
C ALA A 53 21.89 -20.20 -6.15
N ASN A 54 22.21 -20.89 -5.06
CA ASN A 54 22.03 -22.33 -4.89
C ASN A 54 22.61 -23.14 -6.07
N GLN A 55 23.86 -22.87 -6.42
CA GLN A 55 24.57 -23.57 -7.49
C GLN A 55 23.81 -23.55 -8.84
N GLY A 56 23.07 -22.48 -9.13
CA GLY A 56 22.32 -22.30 -10.38
C GLY A 56 20.86 -22.77 -10.34
N SER A 57 20.40 -23.33 -9.21
CA SER A 57 19.00 -23.75 -9.04
C SER A 57 18.07 -22.63 -8.57
N ALA A 58 18.60 -21.44 -8.28
CA ALA A 58 17.82 -20.28 -7.88
C ALA A 58 18.34 -18.98 -8.51
N ILE A 59 17.44 -18.02 -8.68
CA ILE A 59 17.76 -16.62 -9.00
C ILE A 59 17.32 -15.79 -7.80
N LYS A 60 18.25 -15.03 -7.22
CA LYS A 60 17.98 -14.09 -6.13
C LYS A 60 17.88 -12.69 -6.71
N TYR A 61 16.68 -12.11 -6.69
CA TYR A 61 16.48 -10.70 -6.98
C TYR A 61 16.78 -9.89 -5.72
N LEU A 62 17.74 -8.99 -5.83
CA LEU A 62 18.22 -8.13 -4.76
C LEU A 62 17.32 -6.89 -4.66
N ASP A 63 17.17 -6.42 -3.42
CA ASP A 63 16.55 -5.12 -3.09
C ASP A 63 15.18 -4.89 -3.73
N VAL A 64 14.33 -5.93 -3.78
CA VAL A 64 12.96 -5.86 -4.32
C VAL A 64 12.04 -4.91 -3.55
N THR A 65 12.45 -4.49 -2.36
CA THR A 65 11.90 -3.36 -1.59
C THR A 65 12.94 -2.88 -0.58
N GLN A 66 12.74 -1.71 0.03
CA GLN A 66 13.55 -1.22 1.13
C GLN A 66 12.69 -0.86 2.35
N MET A 67 13.02 -1.48 3.48
CA MET A 67 12.41 -1.14 4.76
C MET A 67 13.02 0.15 5.31
N LYS A 68 12.20 1.13 5.68
CA LYS A 68 12.66 2.39 6.30
C LYS A 68 12.20 2.47 7.76
N ASP A 69 13.13 2.89 8.61
CA ASP A 69 12.91 3.21 10.03
C ASP A 69 13.35 4.66 10.28
N PHE A 70 12.37 5.52 10.56
CA PHE A 70 12.59 6.91 10.92
C PHE A 70 12.25 7.19 12.39
N TYR A 71 11.96 6.19 13.23
CA TYR A 71 11.52 6.41 14.62
C TYR A 71 12.58 7.10 15.49
N LYS A 72 13.87 7.06 15.09
CA LYS A 72 14.92 7.91 15.69
C LYS A 72 14.61 9.41 15.62
N LYS A 73 13.78 9.84 14.67
CA LYS A 73 13.32 11.22 14.47
C LYS A 73 11.96 11.48 15.11
N ALA A 74 11.34 10.50 15.76
CA ALA A 74 10.04 10.62 16.38
C ALA A 74 10.10 11.38 17.72
N PRO A 75 9.08 12.20 18.07
CA PRO A 75 9.06 12.98 19.31
C PRO A 75 9.21 12.15 20.59
N SER A 76 8.62 10.95 20.64
CA SER A 76 8.66 10.07 21.81
C SER A 76 10.07 9.59 22.16
N ARG A 77 10.97 9.58 21.18
CA ARG A 77 12.31 8.96 21.25
C ARG A 77 12.29 7.47 21.60
N ARG A 78 11.12 6.80 21.49
CA ARG A 78 11.04 5.36 21.69
C ARG A 78 11.64 4.64 20.49
N VAL A 79 12.50 3.66 20.78
CA VAL A 79 13.11 2.80 19.77
C VAL A 79 12.01 1.93 19.15
N ALA A 80 12.00 1.83 17.83
CA ALA A 80 11.12 0.91 17.12
C ALA A 80 11.78 -0.46 16.94
N ASN A 81 10.95 -1.48 16.80
CA ASN A 81 11.37 -2.81 16.37
C ASN A 81 10.76 -3.11 15.01
N ALA A 82 11.48 -3.90 14.20
CA ALA A 82 10.85 -4.55 13.05
C ALA A 82 9.81 -5.54 13.59
N VAL A 83 8.57 -5.39 13.13
CA VAL A 83 7.44 -6.24 13.50
C VAL A 83 6.89 -6.93 12.26
N MET A 84 6.46 -8.17 12.44
CA MET A 84 5.79 -8.97 11.42
C MET A 84 4.47 -9.45 12.00
N ASN A 85 3.37 -9.07 11.37
CA ASN A 85 2.02 -9.40 11.81
C ASN A 85 1.28 -10.19 10.72
N MET A 86 0.24 -10.91 11.13
CA MET A 86 -0.68 -11.59 10.22
C MET A 86 -2.01 -10.85 10.19
N PHE A 87 -2.49 -10.53 8.99
CA PHE A 87 -3.81 -9.96 8.78
C PHE A 87 -4.65 -10.94 7.98
N VAL A 88 -5.74 -11.42 8.56
CA VAL A 88 -6.72 -12.27 7.87
C VAL A 88 -7.88 -11.38 7.43
N CYS A 89 -7.93 -11.04 6.15
CA CYS A 89 -8.80 -10.01 5.61
C CYS A 89 -9.99 -10.63 4.86
N SER A 90 -11.21 -10.46 5.39
CA SER A 90 -12.43 -10.88 4.72
C SER A 90 -12.81 -9.94 3.57
N PRO A 91 -13.50 -10.43 2.52
CA PRO A 91 -14.04 -9.57 1.46
C PRO A 91 -14.92 -8.45 1.99
N ARG A 92 -14.70 -7.24 1.48
CA ARG A 92 -15.50 -6.06 1.77
C ARG A 92 -16.69 -6.03 0.80
N ALA A 93 -17.88 -5.71 1.33
CA ALA A 93 -19.08 -5.58 0.51
C ALA A 93 -18.95 -4.40 -0.47
N LEU A 94 -19.39 -4.63 -1.70
CA LEU A 94 -19.44 -3.61 -2.75
C LEU A 94 -20.87 -3.11 -2.92
N LEU A 95 -21.02 -1.80 -3.13
CA LEU A 95 -22.28 -1.22 -3.58
C LEU A 95 -22.52 -1.58 -5.04
N PRO A 96 -23.80 -1.68 -5.48
CA PRO A 96 -24.11 -1.95 -6.88
C PRO A 96 -23.62 -0.81 -7.78
N SER A 97 -23.29 -1.15 -9.03
CA SER A 97 -23.03 -0.19 -10.09
C SER A 97 -24.00 -0.41 -11.25
N HIS A 98 -24.38 0.68 -11.91
CA HIS A 98 -25.18 0.63 -13.14
C HIS A 98 -24.30 0.45 -14.40
N GLU A 99 -22.98 0.62 -14.30
CA GLU A 99 -22.05 0.41 -15.41
C GLU A 99 -21.78 -1.10 -15.61
N SER A 100 -21.96 -1.59 -16.84
CA SER A 100 -21.92 -3.03 -17.16
C SER A 100 -20.56 -3.69 -16.94
N ASN A 101 -19.46 -2.92 -16.97
CA ASN A 101 -18.07 -3.37 -16.76
C ASN A 101 -17.60 -3.24 -15.30
N ILE A 102 -18.38 -2.64 -14.42
CA ILE A 102 -18.07 -2.49 -13.00
C ILE A 102 -18.77 -3.61 -12.21
N GLY A 103 -18.01 -4.38 -11.43
CA GLY A 103 -18.54 -5.43 -10.56
C GLY A 103 -19.17 -4.88 -9.29
N GLY A 104 -18.71 -3.72 -8.84
CA GLY A 104 -19.31 -2.94 -7.77
C GLY A 104 -18.46 -1.74 -7.38
N LEU A 105 -18.96 -0.95 -6.43
CA LEU A 105 -18.31 0.26 -5.93
C LEU A 105 -17.88 0.05 -4.47
N PHE A 106 -16.59 0.19 -4.19
CA PHE A 106 -16.06 0.16 -2.83
C PHE A 106 -16.06 1.59 -2.24
N PRO A 107 -16.78 1.86 -1.14
CA PRO A 107 -16.78 3.17 -0.51
C PRO A 107 -15.49 3.40 0.28
N VAL A 108 -14.73 4.43 -0.09
CA VAL A 108 -13.56 4.88 0.68
C VAL A 108 -14.06 5.77 1.82
N ARG A 109 -13.79 5.38 3.05
CA ARG A 109 -14.25 6.10 4.27
C ARG A 109 -13.12 6.58 5.16
N ILE A 110 -11.94 5.99 5.00
CA ILE A 110 -10.77 6.27 5.83
C ILE A 110 -9.52 6.05 4.99
N LEU A 111 -8.52 6.89 5.21
CA LEU A 111 -7.14 6.65 4.79
C LEU A 111 -6.26 6.70 6.04
N GLU A 112 -5.19 5.92 6.02
CA GLU A 112 -4.18 5.87 7.07
C GLU A 112 -2.79 6.10 6.48
N ARG A 113 -1.82 6.45 7.34
CA ARG A 113 -0.41 6.47 6.98
C ARG A 113 0.48 6.10 8.16
N HIS A 114 1.68 5.63 7.84
CA HIS A 114 2.74 5.32 8.79
C HIS A 114 3.91 6.31 8.59
N PRO A 115 3.95 7.44 9.31
CA PRO A 115 4.88 8.53 9.00
C PRO A 115 6.35 8.17 9.22
N PHE A 116 6.64 7.23 10.12
CA PHE A 116 8.01 6.87 10.49
C PHE A 116 8.50 5.55 9.88
N THR A 117 7.72 4.87 9.04
CA THR A 117 8.14 3.60 8.46
C THR A 117 7.45 3.27 7.14
N THR A 118 8.11 2.48 6.32
CA THR A 118 7.43 1.74 5.24
C THR A 118 6.61 0.60 5.82
N GLN A 119 5.51 0.25 5.15
CA GLN A 119 4.70 -0.91 5.52
C GLN A 119 4.50 -1.81 4.30
N THR A 120 4.84 -3.09 4.45
CA THR A 120 4.76 -4.09 3.39
C THR A 120 3.64 -5.08 3.66
N PHE A 121 2.72 -5.28 2.72
CA PHE A 121 1.72 -6.35 2.73
C PHE A 121 2.07 -7.42 1.70
N ILE A 122 2.17 -8.66 2.15
CA ILE A 122 2.53 -9.82 1.34
C ILE A 122 1.37 -10.81 1.37
N PRO A 123 0.59 -10.96 0.27
CA PRO A 123 -0.50 -11.93 0.25
C PRO A 123 0.05 -13.36 0.28
N LEU A 124 -0.68 -14.23 0.96
CA LEU A 124 -0.42 -15.66 0.99
C LEU A 124 -1.57 -16.42 0.31
N GLY A 125 -1.23 -17.51 -0.39
CA GLY A 125 -2.23 -18.52 -0.78
C GLY A 125 -3.22 -18.10 -1.87
N ILE A 126 -2.83 -17.21 -2.79
CA ILE A 126 -3.64 -16.87 -3.97
C ILE A 126 -2.99 -17.46 -5.22
N SER A 127 -3.51 -18.59 -5.67
CA SER A 127 -3.08 -19.19 -6.94
C SER A 127 -3.60 -18.38 -8.14
N PRO A 128 -2.97 -18.48 -9.33
CA PRO A 128 -3.47 -17.86 -10.55
C PRO A 128 -4.92 -18.25 -10.90
N SER A 129 -5.34 -19.47 -10.60
CA SER A 129 -6.72 -19.93 -10.81
C SER A 129 -7.73 -19.19 -9.92
N GLU A 130 -7.34 -18.78 -8.72
CA GLU A 130 -8.20 -18.11 -7.75
C GLU A 130 -8.23 -16.58 -7.92
N GLN A 131 -7.34 -16.01 -8.75
CA GLN A 131 -7.30 -14.56 -9.02
C GLN A 131 -8.59 -14.03 -9.67
N LYS A 132 -9.40 -14.91 -10.26
CA LYS A 132 -10.73 -14.57 -10.80
C LYS A 132 -11.81 -14.47 -9.72
N ASP A 133 -11.56 -15.02 -8.54
CA ASP A 133 -12.53 -15.07 -7.45
C ASP A 133 -12.18 -14.14 -6.29
N VAL A 134 -10.91 -13.72 -6.19
CA VAL A 134 -10.46 -12.80 -5.16
C VAL A 134 -9.31 -11.93 -5.65
N CYS A 135 -9.34 -10.66 -5.24
CA CYS A 135 -8.19 -9.77 -5.34
C CYS A 135 -8.17 -8.83 -4.13
N TYR A 136 -7.15 -7.98 -4.07
CA TYR A 136 -7.14 -6.87 -3.12
C TYR A 136 -6.89 -5.56 -3.86
N LEU A 137 -7.47 -4.49 -3.31
CA LEU A 137 -7.31 -3.15 -3.85
C LEU A 137 -6.21 -2.42 -3.09
N VAL A 138 -5.44 -1.64 -3.82
CA VAL A 138 -4.47 -0.70 -3.28
C VAL A 138 -4.98 0.69 -3.59
N VAL A 139 -5.38 1.42 -2.56
CA VAL A 139 -5.94 2.78 -2.70
C VAL A 139 -4.99 3.72 -2.00
N VAL A 140 -4.47 4.71 -2.73
CA VAL A 140 -3.42 5.62 -2.25
C VAL A 140 -3.72 7.06 -2.62
N ALA A 141 -3.21 8.00 -1.83
CA ALA A 141 -3.27 9.42 -2.12
C ALA A 141 -1.93 10.10 -1.82
N PRO A 142 -1.52 11.10 -2.62
CA PRO A 142 -0.44 11.98 -2.22
C PRO A 142 -0.88 12.87 -1.05
N SER A 143 0.07 13.54 -0.39
CA SER A 143 -0.25 14.53 0.65
C SER A 143 -0.50 15.90 0.02
N LEU A 144 -1.48 16.62 0.58
CA LEU A 144 -1.63 18.07 0.41
C LEU A 144 -0.43 18.81 1.02
N PRO A 145 -0.22 20.10 0.68
CA PRO A 145 0.66 20.96 1.46
C PRO A 145 0.27 20.97 2.96
N PRO A 146 1.24 21.17 3.88
CA PRO A 146 0.96 21.31 5.30
C PRO A 146 -0.04 22.43 5.61
N SER A 147 -0.88 22.25 6.62
CA SER A 147 -1.94 23.18 7.03
C SER A 147 -1.95 23.39 8.55
N SER A 148 -2.91 24.12 9.13
CA SER A 148 -3.06 24.13 10.59
C SER A 148 -3.67 22.84 11.15
N ILE A 149 -4.38 22.06 10.31
CA ILE A 149 -5.16 20.90 10.76
C ILE A 149 -4.26 19.73 11.18
N ASP A 150 -3.11 19.58 10.50
CA ASP A 150 -2.16 18.51 10.74
C ASP A 150 -0.93 18.95 11.54
N GLU A 151 -0.98 20.13 12.19
CA GLU A 151 0.15 20.72 12.92
C GLU A 151 0.60 19.88 14.12
N THR A 152 -0.33 19.17 14.73
CA THR A 152 -0.09 18.32 15.89
C THR A 152 0.32 16.90 15.51
N LEU A 153 0.23 16.51 14.24
CA LEU A 153 0.57 15.16 13.79
C LEU A 153 2.09 15.01 13.67
N PRO A 154 2.71 14.04 14.38
CA PRO A 154 4.15 13.85 14.33
C PRO A 154 4.59 13.31 12.96
N VAL A 155 5.66 13.87 12.41
CA VAL A 155 6.34 13.35 11.22
C VAL A 155 7.85 13.44 11.41
N PRO A 156 8.66 12.65 10.68
CA PRO A 156 10.11 12.79 10.70
C PRO A 156 10.52 14.23 10.32
N LYS A 157 11.27 14.90 11.19
CA LYS A 157 11.81 16.23 10.88
C LYS A 157 12.81 16.14 9.72
N THR A 158 12.59 16.94 8.69
CA THR A 158 13.50 17.08 7.54
C THR A 158 14.83 17.68 8.00
N GLY A 159 15.94 17.00 7.67
CA GLY A 159 17.27 17.62 7.62
C GLY A 159 17.52 18.21 6.23
N ASN A 160 18.68 18.83 6.02
CA ASN A 160 18.99 19.53 4.76
C ASN A 160 19.09 18.62 3.52
N ASP A 161 19.29 17.31 3.68
CA ASP A 161 19.67 16.42 2.57
C ASP A 161 18.73 15.22 2.32
N GLU A 162 17.62 15.06 3.07
CA GLU A 162 16.68 13.93 2.89
C GLU A 162 15.26 14.39 2.58
N LYS A 163 14.70 13.87 1.47
CA LYS A 163 13.27 13.96 1.16
C LYS A 163 12.49 12.99 2.06
N LEU A 164 12.27 13.39 3.30
CA LEU A 164 11.46 12.65 4.25
C LEU A 164 9.97 12.81 3.97
N PRO A 165 9.12 11.88 4.46
CA PRO A 165 7.69 12.12 4.52
C PRO A 165 7.41 13.40 5.28
N GLY A 166 6.79 14.34 4.58
CA GLY A 166 6.40 15.63 5.14
C GLY A 166 5.04 15.56 5.83
N ARG A 167 4.64 16.73 6.31
CA ARG A 167 3.28 17.02 6.76
C ARG A 167 2.29 17.08 5.58
N GLY A 168 1.00 17.14 5.89
CA GLY A 168 -0.09 17.19 4.91
C GLY A 168 -1.10 16.05 5.05
N LEU A 169 -2.38 16.38 4.95
CA LEU A 169 -3.51 15.45 4.88
C LEU A 169 -3.62 14.82 3.47
N PRO A 170 -4.37 13.73 3.26
CA PRO A 170 -4.46 13.12 1.92
C PRO A 170 -5.14 14.05 0.92
N ASP A 171 -4.55 14.20 -0.26
CA ASP A 171 -5.14 14.89 -1.41
C ASP A 171 -6.11 13.96 -2.13
N LEU A 172 -7.38 14.00 -1.70
CA LEU A 172 -8.46 13.16 -2.24
C LEU A 172 -8.70 13.39 -3.74
N SER A 173 -8.35 14.56 -4.29
CA SER A 173 -8.49 14.86 -5.71
C SER A 173 -7.51 14.09 -6.59
N LYS A 174 -6.45 13.56 -6.00
CA LYS A 174 -5.38 12.79 -6.66
C LYS A 174 -5.32 11.34 -6.18
N LEU A 175 -6.40 10.86 -5.58
CA LEU A 175 -6.51 9.48 -5.13
C LEU A 175 -6.39 8.53 -6.33
N GLN A 176 -5.60 7.48 -6.17
CA GLN A 176 -5.41 6.43 -7.16
C GLN A 176 -5.80 5.09 -6.56
N ALA A 177 -6.40 4.24 -7.38
CA ALA A 177 -6.77 2.89 -6.99
C ALA A 177 -6.18 1.88 -7.98
N PHE A 178 -5.70 0.76 -7.44
CA PHE A 178 -5.14 -0.33 -8.20
C PHE A 178 -5.77 -1.65 -7.79
N VAL A 179 -5.90 -2.56 -8.75
CA VAL A 179 -6.20 -3.98 -8.51
C VAL A 179 -4.87 -4.73 -8.53
N ALA A 180 -4.54 -5.34 -7.40
CA ALA A 180 -3.39 -6.22 -7.28
C ALA A 180 -3.83 -7.67 -7.48
N ASN A 181 -2.95 -8.46 -8.11
CA ASN A 181 -3.15 -9.90 -8.21
C ASN A 181 -2.44 -10.65 -7.06
N GLY A 182 -2.68 -11.95 -6.96
CA GLY A 182 -2.17 -12.78 -5.87
C GLY A 182 -0.65 -12.97 -5.80
N ALA A 183 0.08 -12.57 -6.85
CA ALA A 183 1.54 -12.67 -6.93
C ALA A 183 2.25 -11.33 -6.69
N GLN A 184 1.50 -10.30 -6.28
CA GLN A 184 2.02 -8.97 -6.00
C GLN A 184 1.93 -8.72 -4.50
N ALA A 185 3.02 -8.25 -3.92
CA ALA A 185 3.03 -7.62 -2.61
C ALA A 185 3.24 -6.11 -2.79
N VAL A 186 2.85 -5.31 -1.81
CA VAL A 186 3.04 -3.85 -1.86
C VAL A 186 3.79 -3.37 -0.64
N THR A 187 4.77 -2.50 -0.86
CA THR A 187 5.37 -1.68 0.20
C THR A 187 4.93 -0.25 0.01
N TYR A 188 4.14 0.29 0.94
CA TYR A 188 3.88 1.71 1.02
C TYR A 188 5.13 2.44 1.50
N GLY A 189 5.48 3.52 0.83
CA GLY A 189 6.48 4.47 1.30
C GLY A 189 6.10 5.03 2.66
N ALA A 190 7.11 5.39 3.48
CA ALA A 190 6.83 6.07 4.74
C ALA A 190 6.02 7.34 4.49
N GLY A 191 4.96 7.55 5.30
CA GLY A 191 4.03 8.67 5.20
C GLY A 191 3.07 8.65 4.01
N THR A 192 3.11 7.63 3.14
CA THR A 192 2.13 7.48 2.05
C THR A 192 0.74 7.22 2.64
N TRP A 193 -0.24 8.06 2.27
CA TRP A 193 -1.64 7.81 2.61
C TRP A 193 -2.19 6.66 1.77
N HIS A 194 -2.84 5.71 2.42
CA HIS A 194 -3.47 4.56 1.80
C HIS A 194 -4.71 4.11 2.55
N ALA A 195 -5.62 3.39 1.91
CA ALA A 195 -6.76 2.79 2.62
C ALA A 195 -6.29 1.56 3.42
N PRO A 196 -6.91 1.26 4.58
CA PRO A 196 -6.76 -0.03 5.24
C PRO A 196 -7.07 -1.16 4.25
N MET A 197 -6.38 -2.30 4.39
CA MET A 197 -6.40 -3.39 3.40
C MET A 197 -7.81 -3.77 2.92
N VAL A 198 -8.01 -3.76 1.59
CA VAL A 198 -9.32 -4.00 0.97
C VAL A 198 -9.29 -5.29 0.16
N VAL A 199 -9.83 -6.37 0.71
CA VAL A 199 -10.09 -7.60 -0.04
C VAL A 199 -11.46 -7.52 -0.70
N VAL A 200 -11.58 -7.98 -1.94
CA VAL A 200 -12.85 -8.09 -2.67
C VAL A 200 -12.93 -9.46 -3.35
N GLY A 201 -14.15 -9.97 -3.51
CA GLY A 201 -14.40 -11.29 -4.09
C GLY A 201 -15.05 -12.24 -3.10
N LYS A 202 -14.71 -13.54 -3.19
CA LYS A 202 -15.46 -14.62 -2.53
C LYS A 202 -14.78 -15.22 -1.29
N LYS A 203 -13.48 -14.96 -1.07
CA LYS A 203 -12.70 -15.57 0.03
C LYS A 203 -11.81 -14.57 0.74
N ALA A 204 -11.43 -14.90 1.97
CA ALA A 204 -10.43 -14.13 2.70
C ALA A 204 -9.05 -14.24 2.05
N ILE A 205 -8.21 -13.24 2.29
CA ILE A 205 -6.77 -13.27 1.98
C ILE A 205 -5.99 -13.06 3.27
N ASP A 206 -4.98 -13.90 3.48
CA ASP A 206 -4.02 -13.75 4.55
C ASP A 206 -2.85 -12.91 4.05
N PHE A 207 -2.43 -11.93 4.86
CA PHE A 207 -1.29 -11.08 4.58
C PHE A 207 -0.27 -11.17 5.70
N VAL A 208 0.99 -11.40 5.34
CA VAL A 208 2.11 -11.04 6.21
C VAL A 208 2.35 -9.55 6.05
N VAL A 209 2.35 -8.84 7.17
CA VAL A 209 2.54 -7.39 7.23
C VAL A 209 3.84 -7.08 7.95
N VAL A 210 4.74 -6.35 7.30
CA VAL A 210 6.06 -6.01 7.84
C VAL A 210 6.22 -4.50 7.93
N GLN A 211 6.62 -4.00 9.09
CA GLN A 211 6.90 -2.58 9.33
C GLN A 211 7.82 -2.40 10.54
N TYR A 212 8.22 -1.17 10.84
CA TYR A 212 8.73 -0.83 12.17
C TYR A 212 7.60 -0.26 13.04
N ALA A 213 7.60 -0.57 14.34
CA ALA A 213 6.65 0.00 15.29
C ALA A 213 7.33 0.28 16.63
N ASN A 214 6.93 1.37 17.29
CA ASN A 214 7.44 1.74 18.62
C ASN A 214 6.35 1.75 19.72
N GLY A 215 5.10 1.43 19.37
CA GLY A 215 3.97 1.35 20.30
C GLY A 215 3.45 2.71 20.75
N VAL A 216 3.68 3.78 19.97
CA VAL A 216 3.10 5.11 20.20
C VAL A 216 2.10 5.39 19.09
N ASP A 217 0.81 5.42 19.45
CA ASP A 217 -0.32 5.47 18.50
C ASP A 217 -0.09 6.39 17.30
N LEU A 218 0.09 7.70 17.51
CA LEU A 218 0.21 8.68 16.42
C LEU A 218 1.56 8.65 15.67
N GLU A 219 2.57 7.98 16.21
CA GLU A 219 3.84 7.74 15.52
C GLU A 219 3.76 6.47 14.66
N ASP A 220 3.08 5.44 15.18
CA ASP A 220 2.87 4.20 14.45
C ASP A 220 1.82 4.38 13.34
N CYS A 221 0.68 5.01 13.60
CA CYS A 221 -0.41 5.17 12.62
C CYS A 221 -1.16 6.51 12.77
N GLN A 222 -1.47 7.14 11.63
CA GLN A 222 -2.31 8.33 11.58
C GLN A 222 -3.48 8.08 10.65
N GLU A 223 -4.69 8.37 11.13
CA GLU A 223 -5.94 8.11 10.44
C GLU A 223 -6.63 9.41 10.04
N ALA A 224 -7.15 9.44 8.81
CA ALA A 224 -7.97 10.50 8.27
C ALA A 224 -9.32 9.92 7.83
N GLU A 225 -10.37 10.22 8.58
CA GLU A 225 -11.73 9.76 8.31
C GLU A 225 -12.48 10.76 7.45
N LEU A 226 -13.15 10.27 6.41
CA LEU A 226 -14.00 11.10 5.57
C LEU A 226 -15.33 11.36 6.28
N GLU A 227 -15.85 12.59 6.17
CA GLU A 227 -17.18 12.94 6.68
C GLU A 227 -18.27 11.99 6.13
N LYS A 228 -19.37 11.79 6.87
CA LYS A 228 -20.42 10.82 6.46
C LYS A 228 -21.06 11.14 5.11
N SER A 229 -21.11 12.42 4.73
CA SER A 229 -21.60 12.90 3.42
C SER A 229 -20.58 12.72 2.31
N ALA A 230 -19.38 12.19 2.60
CA ALA A 230 -18.35 12.00 1.60
C ALA A 230 -18.65 10.81 0.70
N ASP A 231 -18.51 11.06 -0.59
CA ASP A 231 -18.99 10.17 -1.65
C ASP A 231 -17.84 9.81 -2.59
N ILE A 232 -16.79 9.19 -2.03
CA ILE A 232 -15.67 8.66 -2.82
C ILE A 232 -15.81 7.15 -2.93
N TRP A 233 -15.88 6.67 -4.16
CA TRP A 233 -15.97 5.25 -4.46
C TRP A 233 -14.85 4.80 -5.37
N VAL A 234 -14.36 3.58 -5.16
CA VAL A 234 -13.46 2.90 -6.07
C VAL A 234 -14.28 1.93 -6.91
N ALA A 235 -14.24 2.08 -8.23
CA ALA A 235 -14.86 1.17 -9.17
C ALA A 235 -14.06 -0.13 -9.28
N VAL A 236 -14.63 -1.23 -8.83
CA VAL A 236 -14.02 -2.56 -8.89
C VAL A 236 -14.44 -3.24 -10.20
N PRO A 237 -13.49 -3.76 -11.00
CA PRO A 237 -13.83 -4.42 -12.26
C PRO A 237 -14.57 -5.74 -12.01
N LYS A 238 -15.31 -6.21 -13.02
CA LYS A 238 -15.79 -7.61 -13.02
C LYS A 238 -14.61 -8.56 -13.28
N PHE A 239 -14.58 -9.67 -12.55
CA PHE A 239 -13.63 -10.76 -12.71
C PHE A 239 -14.25 -11.94 -13.47
#